data_AF-A8WK52-F1
#
_entry.id   AF-A8WK52-F1
#
_cell.length_a   1.000
_cell.length_b   1.000
_cell.length_c   1.000
_cell.angle_alpha   90.00
_cell.angle_beta   90.00
_cell.angle_gamma   90.00
#
_symmetry.space_group_name_H-M   'P 1'
#
loop_
_entity.id
_entity.type
_entity.pdbx_description
1 polymer ?
#
loop_
_entity_poly.entity_id
_entity_poly.type
_entity_poly.pdbx_seq_one_letter_code
_entity_poly.pdbx_strand_id
1 'polypeptide(L)'
;MAKTKVTVPKNTHVESKADIKKKIQMLGDEYITAMKAHQKASEDVKTLQQQKEAMEKRIQRMTALHQMHQKPKIQKPKPAFQKKNQEKEEALKRIQKQLKKVLKVEESAKYEMEEAEASWKFEAMCSGEAYQEDGQWKWRE
;
A
#
# COMPACT_ATOMS: atom_id res chain seq x y z
N MET A 1 53.42 30.16 -28.55
CA MET A 1 52.37 29.98 -27.51
C MET A 1 51.07 29.61 -28.20
N ALA A 2 50.79 28.31 -28.38
CA ALA A 2 49.60 27.83 -29.07
C ALA A 2 48.39 27.87 -28.12
N LYS A 3 47.32 28.56 -28.51
CA LYS A 3 46.04 28.55 -27.79
C LYS A 3 45.20 27.38 -28.29
N THR A 4 45.22 26.27 -27.58
CA THR A 4 44.30 25.14 -27.80
C THR A 4 42.92 25.53 -27.31
N LYS A 5 42.00 25.82 -28.24
CA LYS A 5 40.57 25.91 -27.96
C LYS A 5 40.04 24.49 -27.76
N VAL A 6 39.78 24.12 -26.51
CA VAL A 6 39.06 22.89 -26.16
C VAL A 6 37.58 23.15 -26.39
N THR A 7 37.04 22.66 -27.50
CA THR A 7 35.60 22.64 -27.74
C THR A 7 35.03 21.43 -27.01
N VAL A 8 34.43 21.66 -25.84
CA VAL A 8 33.66 20.63 -25.13
C VAL A 8 32.40 20.34 -25.96
N PRO A 9 32.09 19.08 -26.33
CA PRO A 9 30.84 18.75 -26.96
C PRO A 9 29.72 19.02 -25.96
N LYS A 10 28.91 20.06 -26.21
CA LYS A 10 27.61 20.22 -25.57
C LYS A 10 26.74 19.07 -26.09
N ASN A 11 26.57 18.02 -25.30
CA ASN A 11 25.45 17.09 -25.48
C ASN A 11 24.16 17.84 -25.14
N THR A 12 23.72 18.69 -26.07
CA THR A 12 22.40 19.32 -26.04
C THR A 12 21.43 18.41 -26.77
N HIS A 13 21.07 17.29 -26.16
CA HIS A 13 19.77 16.71 -26.48
C HIS A 13 18.74 17.59 -25.75
N VAL A 14 18.35 18.69 -26.38
CA VAL A 14 17.22 19.48 -25.91
C VAL A 14 15.99 18.61 -26.15
N GLU A 15 15.41 18.06 -25.08
CA GLU A 15 14.14 17.34 -25.18
C GLU A 15 13.10 18.26 -25.83
N SER A 16 12.38 17.75 -26.82
CA SER A 16 11.34 18.53 -27.45
C SER A 16 10.15 18.70 -26.50
N LYS A 17 9.33 19.73 -26.73
CA LYS A 17 8.05 19.90 -26.02
C LYS A 17 7.19 18.63 -26.02
N ALA A 18 7.20 17.88 -27.12
CA ALA A 18 6.48 16.63 -27.26
C ALA A 18 7.08 15.50 -26.40
N ASP A 19 8.40 15.42 -26.30
CA ASP A 19 9.09 14.44 -25.46
C ASP A 19 8.79 14.67 -23.98
N ILE A 20 8.81 15.94 -23.55
CA ILE A 20 8.50 16.36 -22.18
C ILE A 20 7.04 16.04 -21.84
N LYS A 21 6.09 16.38 -22.72
CA LYS A 21 4.66 16.02 -22.53
C LYS A 21 4.47 14.51 -22.41
N LYS A 22 5.14 13.73 -23.26
CA LYS A 22 5.09 12.27 -23.22
C LYS A 22 5.66 11.72 -21.91
N LYS A 23 6.78 12.27 -21.42
CA LYS A 23 7.38 11.90 -20.14
C LYS A 23 6.45 12.15 -18.96
N ILE A 24 5.86 13.35 -18.89
CA ILE A 24 4.88 13.69 -17.85
C ILE A 24 3.66 12.77 -17.92
N GLN A 25 3.19 12.42 -19.12
CA GLN A 25 2.08 11.47 -19.28
C GLN A 25 2.44 10.07 -18.77
N MET A 26 3.62 9.54 -19.13
CA MET A 26 4.10 8.24 -18.62
C MET A 26 4.20 8.23 -17.09
N LEU A 27 4.77 9.28 -16.49
CA LEU A 27 4.84 9.41 -15.03
C LEU A 27 3.45 9.50 -14.38
N GLY A 28 2.50 10.17 -15.05
CA GLY A 28 1.10 10.20 -14.60
C GLY A 28 0.44 8.82 -14.63
N ASP A 29 0.69 8.03 -15.68
CA ASP A 29 0.20 6.65 -15.81
C ASP A 29 0.83 5.73 -14.75
N GLU A 30 2.12 5.91 -14.45
CA GLU A 30 2.82 5.23 -13.36
C GLU A 30 2.19 5.56 -12.00
N TYR A 31 1.94 6.84 -11.72
CA TYR A 31 1.26 7.27 -10.51
C TYR A 31 -0.15 6.65 -10.37
N ILE A 32 -0.96 6.66 -11.43
CA ILE A 32 -2.30 6.03 -11.43
C ILE A 32 -2.19 4.52 -11.13
N THR A 33 -1.17 3.86 -11.68
CA THR A 33 -0.93 2.44 -11.43
C THR A 33 -0.53 2.17 -9.98
N ALA A 34 0.38 2.98 -9.42
CA ALA A 34 0.78 2.89 -8.03
C ALA A 34 -0.39 3.17 -7.06
N MET A 35 -1.23 4.15 -7.39
CA MET A 35 -2.44 4.46 -6.62
C MET A 35 -3.42 3.27 -6.58
N LYS A 36 -3.64 2.59 -7.72
CA LYS A 36 -4.48 1.38 -7.77
C LYS A 36 -3.87 0.23 -6.96
N ALA A 37 -2.56 0.07 -7.01
CA ALA A 37 -1.86 -0.96 -6.23
C ALA A 37 -1.99 -0.71 -4.72
N HIS A 38 -1.78 0.54 -4.28
CA HIS A 38 -1.99 0.94 -2.89
C HIS A 38 -3.45 0.74 -2.45
N GLN A 39 -4.42 1.14 -3.26
CA GLN A 39 -5.84 0.93 -2.95
C GLN A 39 -6.15 -0.56 -2.73
N LYS A 40 -5.69 -1.43 -3.63
CA LYS A 40 -5.86 -2.88 -3.50
C LYS A 40 -5.20 -3.42 -2.23
N ALA A 41 -3.98 -2.99 -1.92
CA ALA A 41 -3.29 -3.41 -0.71
C ALA A 41 -4.05 -2.98 0.56
N SER A 42 -4.61 -1.76 0.56
CA SER A 42 -5.41 -1.26 1.68
C SER A 42 -6.74 -2.03 1.85
N GLU A 43 -7.39 -2.42 0.75
CA GLU A 43 -8.58 -3.29 0.77
C GLU A 43 -8.26 -4.69 1.35
N ASP A 44 -7.10 -5.25 1.02
CA ASP A 44 -6.63 -6.53 1.59
C ASP A 44 -6.37 -6.41 3.11
N VAL A 45 -5.75 -5.31 3.57
CA VAL A 45 -5.57 -5.01 5.00
C VAL A 45 -6.92 -4.97 5.71
N LYS A 46 -7.87 -4.20 5.17
CA LYS A 46 -9.22 -4.04 5.74
C LYS A 46 -9.95 -5.38 5.86
N THR A 47 -9.87 -6.20 4.82
CA THR A 47 -10.49 -7.53 4.80
C THR A 47 -9.91 -8.44 5.88
N LEU A 48 -8.58 -8.45 6.03
CA LEU A 48 -7.92 -9.26 7.07
C LEU A 48 -8.21 -8.75 8.48
N GLN A 49 -8.31 -7.43 8.68
CA GLN A 49 -8.70 -6.85 9.96
C GLN A 49 -10.12 -7.29 10.36
N GLN A 50 -11.08 -7.24 9.42
CA GLN A 50 -12.44 -7.71 9.66
C GLN A 50 -12.49 -9.20 10.01
N GLN A 51 -11.70 -10.03 9.31
CA GLN A 51 -11.59 -11.46 9.62
C GLN A 51 -11.00 -11.70 11.02
N LYS A 52 -9.97 -10.94 11.41
CA LYS A 52 -9.36 -11.00 12.73
C LYS A 52 -10.41 -10.68 13.81
N GLU A 53 -11.11 -9.56 13.70
CA GLU A 53 -12.13 -9.15 14.67
C GLU A 53 -13.28 -10.17 14.78
N ALA A 54 -13.75 -10.69 13.64
CA ALA A 54 -14.78 -11.72 13.62
C ALA A 54 -14.32 -13.00 14.32
N MET A 55 -13.05 -13.38 14.16
CA MET A 55 -12.47 -14.53 14.82
C MET A 55 -12.29 -14.32 16.33
N GLU A 56 -11.81 -13.15 16.74
CA GLU A 56 -11.69 -12.77 18.16
C GLU A 56 -13.05 -12.79 18.87
N LYS A 57 -14.09 -12.21 18.24
CA LYS A 57 -15.47 -12.26 18.75
C LYS A 57 -15.98 -13.69 18.87
N ARG A 58 -15.67 -14.57 17.91
CA ARG A 58 -16.06 -15.99 17.98
C ARG A 58 -15.37 -16.74 19.12
N ILE A 59 -14.07 -16.49 19.33
CA ILE A 59 -13.31 -17.08 20.45
C ILE A 59 -13.89 -16.60 21.78
N GLN A 60 -14.11 -15.29 21.94
CA GLN A 60 -14.68 -14.71 23.16
C GLN A 60 -16.07 -15.30 23.49
N ARG A 61 -16.97 -15.38 22.50
CA ARG A 61 -18.30 -16.00 22.68
C ARG A 61 -18.19 -17.46 23.11
N MET A 62 -17.29 -18.21 22.49
CA MET A 62 -17.10 -19.63 22.79
C MET A 62 -16.58 -19.81 24.23
N THR A 63 -15.59 -19.01 24.63
CA THR A 63 -15.06 -19.00 26.00
C THR A 63 -16.12 -18.61 27.04
N ALA A 64 -16.93 -17.59 26.76
CA ALA A 64 -18.01 -17.16 27.65
C ALA A 64 -19.07 -18.26 27.84
N LEU A 65 -19.52 -18.89 26.75
CA LEU A 65 -20.45 -20.03 26.80
C LEU A 65 -19.87 -21.17 27.64
N HIS A 66 -18.58 -21.46 27.48
CA HIS A 66 -17.94 -22.50 28.27
C HIS A 66 -17.93 -22.18 29.76
N GLN A 67 -17.62 -20.95 30.14
CA GLN A 67 -17.64 -20.50 31.54
C GLN A 67 -19.04 -20.61 32.14
N MET A 68 -20.09 -20.22 31.40
CA MET A 68 -21.48 -20.32 31.85
C MET A 68 -21.94 -21.77 32.08
N HIS A 69 -21.46 -22.70 31.24
CA HIS A 69 -21.82 -24.12 31.34
C HIS A 69 -20.91 -24.92 32.29
N GLN A 70 -19.84 -24.34 32.82
CA GLN A 70 -19.03 -24.97 33.86
C GLN A 70 -19.71 -24.82 35.23
N LYS A 71 -20.15 -25.94 35.82
CA LYS A 71 -20.56 -25.96 37.24
C LYS A 71 -19.33 -25.75 38.14
N PRO A 72 -19.41 -24.96 39.23
CA PRO A 72 -18.27 -24.51 40.03
C PRO A 72 -17.35 -25.57 40.65
N LYS A 73 -17.67 -26.88 40.58
CA LYS A 73 -16.97 -27.89 41.39
C LYS A 73 -16.50 -29.18 40.71
N ILE A 74 -16.81 -29.52 39.45
CA ILE A 74 -16.51 -30.92 38.98
C ILE A 74 -15.96 -31.10 37.56
N GLN A 75 -16.05 -30.17 36.59
CA GLN A 75 -15.71 -30.55 35.20
C GLN A 75 -14.52 -29.78 34.63
N LYS A 76 -13.39 -30.50 34.48
CA LYS A 76 -12.32 -30.11 33.55
C LYS A 76 -12.95 -29.77 32.19
N PRO A 77 -12.43 -28.79 31.45
CA PRO A 77 -12.89 -28.50 30.10
C PRO A 77 -12.94 -29.79 29.29
N LYS A 78 -14.07 -30.07 28.62
CA LYS A 78 -14.17 -31.24 27.75
C LYS A 78 -13.03 -31.17 26.72
N PRO A 79 -12.26 -32.24 26.48
CA PRO A 79 -11.11 -32.23 25.57
C PRO A 79 -11.44 -31.70 24.17
N ALA A 80 -12.67 -31.99 23.69
CA ALA A 80 -13.19 -31.49 22.42
C ALA A 80 -13.31 -29.96 22.36
N PHE A 81 -13.57 -29.30 23.49
CA PHE A 81 -13.66 -27.84 23.59
C PHE A 81 -12.27 -27.19 23.57
N GLN A 82 -11.31 -27.77 24.31
CA GLN A 82 -9.91 -27.31 24.28
C GLN A 82 -9.32 -27.42 22.87
N LYS A 83 -9.55 -28.54 22.18
CA LYS A 83 -9.11 -28.73 20.79
C LYS A 83 -9.68 -27.65 19.85
N LYS A 84 -10.99 -27.35 19.95
CA LYS A 84 -11.63 -26.30 19.14
C LYS A 84 -11.13 -24.89 19.45
N ASN A 85 -10.83 -24.58 20.72
CA ASN A 85 -10.23 -23.30 21.08
C ASN A 85 -8.83 -23.17 20.48
N GLN A 86 -8.00 -24.21 20.63
CA GLN A 86 -6.65 -24.24 20.08
C GLN A 86 -6.64 -24.08 18.56
N GLU A 87 -7.51 -24.78 17.83
CA GLU A 87 -7.66 -24.64 16.38
C GLU A 87 -8.00 -23.19 15.96
N LYS A 88 -8.87 -22.51 16.72
CA LYS A 88 -9.22 -21.11 16.45
C LYS A 88 -8.11 -20.13 16.80
N GLU A 89 -7.39 -20.36 17.89
CA GLU A 89 -6.22 -19.56 18.27
C GLU A 89 -5.10 -19.69 17.24
N GLU A 90 -4.86 -20.90 16.73
CA GLU A 90 -3.92 -21.13 15.63
C GLU A 90 -4.35 -20.42 14.35
N ALA A 91 -5.64 -20.47 13.99
CA ALA A 91 -6.18 -19.72 12.87
C ALA A 91 -6.00 -18.20 13.05
N LEU A 92 -6.24 -17.67 14.26
CA LEU A 92 -6.02 -16.26 14.59
C LEU A 92 -4.55 -15.87 14.43
N LYS A 93 -3.61 -16.71 14.90
CA LYS A 93 -2.17 -16.50 14.70
C LYS A 93 -1.80 -16.46 13.21
N ARG A 94 -2.41 -17.31 12.38
CA ARG A 94 -2.21 -17.29 10.92
C ARG A 94 -2.69 -15.98 10.30
N ILE A 95 -3.90 -15.53 10.66
CA ILE A 95 -4.45 -14.24 10.21
C ILE A 95 -3.54 -13.09 10.65
N GLN A 96 -3.10 -13.05 11.91
CA GLN A 96 -2.19 -12.01 12.40
C GLN A 96 -0.86 -12.01 11.64
N LYS A 97 -0.30 -13.18 11.32
CA LYS A 97 0.93 -13.29 10.52
C LYS A 97 0.71 -12.79 9.09
N GLN A 98 -0.43 -13.09 8.49
CA GLN A 98 -0.81 -12.57 7.16
C GLN A 98 -1.01 -11.06 7.20
N LEU A 99 -1.73 -10.54 8.19
CA LEU A 99 -1.96 -9.11 8.37
C LEU A 99 -0.64 -8.32 8.46
N LYS A 100 0.34 -8.82 9.21
CA LYS A 100 1.69 -8.21 9.26
C LYS A 100 2.38 -8.17 7.90
N LYS A 101 2.16 -9.17 7.05
CA LYS A 101 2.75 -9.19 5.70
C LYS A 101 2.05 -8.19 4.80
N VAL A 102 0.72 -8.18 4.80
CA VAL A 102 -0.07 -7.29 3.94
C VAL A 102 0.11 -5.82 4.34
N LEU A 103 0.23 -5.52 5.64
CA LEU A 103 0.55 -4.16 6.11
C LEU A 103 1.89 -3.65 5.54
N LYS A 104 2.91 -4.51 5.47
CA LYS A 104 4.19 -4.12 4.84
C LYS A 104 4.05 -3.88 3.34
N VAL A 105 3.19 -4.66 2.67
CA VAL A 105 2.90 -4.47 1.23
C VAL A 105 2.15 -3.17 1.02
N GLU A 106 1.16 -2.85 1.85
CA GLU A 106 0.45 -1.56 1.80
C GLU A 106 1.42 -0.39 2.03
N GLU A 107 2.28 -0.47 3.06
CA GLU A 107 3.26 0.57 3.37
C GLU A 107 4.25 0.79 2.21
N SER A 108 4.73 -0.29 1.59
CA SER A 108 5.58 -0.20 0.39
C SER A 108 4.84 0.40 -0.80
N ALA A 109 3.61 -0.04 -1.07
CA ALA A 109 2.80 0.49 -2.16
C ALA A 109 2.43 1.96 -1.96
N LYS A 110 2.25 2.38 -0.71
CA LYS A 110 2.04 3.78 -0.35
C LYS A 110 3.29 4.62 -0.66
N TYR A 111 4.46 4.13 -0.27
CA TYR A 111 5.72 4.80 -0.56
C TYR A 111 5.95 4.94 -2.08
N GLU A 112 5.76 3.87 -2.84
CA GLU A 112 5.87 3.89 -4.31
C GLU A 112 4.86 4.86 -4.95
N MET A 113 3.63 4.92 -4.43
CA MET A 113 2.62 5.88 -4.88
C MET A 113 3.04 7.32 -4.60
N GLU A 114 3.54 7.62 -3.40
CA GLU A 114 4.00 8.96 -3.01
C GLU A 114 5.23 9.39 -3.82
N GLU A 115 6.15 8.48 -4.10
CA GLU A 115 7.32 8.72 -4.94
C GLU A 115 6.92 9.00 -6.39
N ALA A 116 6.06 8.16 -6.98
CA ALA A 116 5.54 8.38 -8.33
C ALA A 116 4.78 9.70 -8.46
N GLU A 117 3.99 10.07 -7.44
CA GLU A 117 3.30 11.36 -7.38
C GLU A 117 4.31 12.52 -7.36
N ALA A 118 5.34 12.42 -6.53
CA ALA A 118 6.37 13.46 -6.40
C ALA A 118 7.14 13.62 -7.71
N SER A 119 7.56 12.52 -8.35
CA SER A 119 8.25 12.56 -9.65
C SER A 119 7.38 13.16 -10.75
N TRP A 120 6.12 12.74 -10.83
CA TRP A 120 5.18 13.28 -11.81
C TRP A 120 4.95 14.77 -11.62
N LYS A 121 4.66 15.21 -10.39
CA LYS A 121 4.46 16.64 -10.05
C LYS A 121 5.71 17.47 -10.30
N PHE A 122 6.89 16.96 -9.93
CA PHE A 122 8.16 17.64 -10.14
C PHE A 122 8.39 17.91 -11.62
N GLU A 123 8.27 16.89 -12.47
CA GLU A 123 8.46 17.03 -13.92
C GLU A 123 7.43 17.98 -14.54
N ALA A 124 6.16 17.88 -14.11
CA ALA A 124 5.08 18.75 -14.56
C ALA A 124 5.34 20.22 -14.21
N MET A 125 5.83 20.52 -13.00
CA MET A 125 6.14 21.89 -12.56
C MET A 125 7.40 22.46 -13.21
N CYS A 126 8.47 21.65 -13.31
CA CYS A 126 9.77 22.12 -13.80
C CYS A 126 9.83 22.29 -15.31
N SER A 127 9.00 21.56 -16.06
CA SER A 127 8.94 21.66 -17.52
C SER A 127 8.37 22.99 -18.01
N GLY A 128 7.55 23.68 -17.21
CA GLY A 128 6.75 24.81 -17.67
C GLY A 128 5.61 24.42 -18.63
N GLU A 129 5.47 23.13 -18.93
CA GLU A 129 4.50 22.57 -19.89
C GLU A 129 3.15 22.23 -19.27
N ALA A 130 3.11 22.09 -17.94
CA ALA A 130 1.90 21.83 -17.19
C ALA A 130 1.76 22.80 -16.01
N TYR A 131 0.52 23.08 -15.62
CA TYR A 131 0.21 23.90 -14.47
C TYR A 131 -1.02 23.36 -13.75
N GLN A 132 -1.17 23.72 -12.47
CA GLN A 132 -2.34 23.35 -11.69
C GLN A 132 -3.34 24.51 -11.65
N GLU A 133 -4.61 24.23 -11.94
CA GLU A 133 -5.72 25.17 -11.86
C GLU A 133 -6.93 24.42 -11.27
N ASP A 134 -7.53 24.98 -10.21
CA ASP A 134 -8.65 24.36 -9.46
C ASP A 134 -8.37 22.91 -9.00
N GLY A 135 -7.12 22.62 -8.66
CA GLY A 135 -6.69 21.28 -8.25
C GLY A 135 -6.49 20.29 -9.39
N GLN A 136 -6.77 20.67 -10.65
CA GLN A 136 -6.56 19.85 -11.84
C GLN A 136 -5.29 20.27 -12.60
N TRP A 137 -4.60 19.30 -13.18
CA TRP A 137 -3.44 19.57 -14.05
C TRP A 137 -3.89 19.88 -15.47
N LYS A 138 -3.39 20.98 -16.03
CA LYS A 138 -3.64 21.42 -17.41
C LYS A 138 -2.32 21.59 -18.16
N TRP A 139 -2.36 21.34 -19.47
CA TRP A 139 -1.23 21.57 -20.37
C TRP A 139 -1.20 23.02 -20.81
N ARG A 140 0.00 23.60 -20.95
CA ARG A 140 0.18 24.84 -21.71
C ARG A 140 0.21 24.53 -23.21
N GLU A 141 -0.54 25.32 -23.96
CA GLU A 141 -0.56 25.25 -25.43
C GLU A 141 0.80 25.60 -26.05
#